data_AF-A0A1W1W129-F1
#
_entry.id   AF-A0A1W1W129-F1
#
_cell.length_a   1.000
_cell.length_b   1.000
_cell.length_c   1.000
_cell.angle_alpha   90.00
_cell.angle_beta   90.00
_cell.angle_gamma   90.00
#
_symmetry.space_group_name_H-M   'P 1'
#
loop_
_entity.id
_entity.type
_entity.pdbx_description
1 polymer ?
#
loop_
_entity_poly.entity_id
_entity_poly.type
_entity_poly.pdbx_seq_one_letter_code
_entity_poly.pdbx_strand_id
1 'polypeptide(L)'
;MNYSFFRSSALAGLVTPALASCLLLSSCDSKSKATEADTQAMTADSTTTSAAGEVKPSGPKPAWGPNLKPEMQAVIEEFMSFKNKPLPELTAVQARKQPSPADAAMKQMQESNITPPPMQVDTASRTLMPGPKARIYTPKAGTAPYPVIVYYHGGGWVIATIDTYHASAQALAEQTGAVVVSVEYRKGPEHKFPTAHDDAFAAYQWALKNAASIKGDPKRVAVAGESAGGGLAAAVSMQARDKGVAMPKHQLLVYPIAGYDTNTPSYQKNSETLPLNKGGMVWFFNNYLRSPADGKDPRINLVAANLKGLPPTTIIAAEYDPLMSEGKMLADKLTAAGVKVNYKLYEGTTHEFFGMAAVVPEAKQAQGVAVADLKGALK
;
A
#
# COMPACT_ATOMS: atom_id res chain seq x y z
N MET A 1 -55.09 -26.21 -23.11
CA MET A 1 -55.69 -24.95 -22.63
C MET A 1 -54.93 -23.80 -23.28
N ASN A 2 -55.60 -23.16 -24.24
CA ASN A 2 -55.25 -21.89 -24.91
C ASN A 2 -55.17 -20.76 -23.85
N TYR A 3 -54.41 -19.67 -24.02
CA TYR A 3 -54.57 -18.67 -25.08
C TYR A 3 -53.32 -17.80 -25.30
N SER A 4 -53.15 -17.46 -26.57
CA SER A 4 -52.33 -16.39 -27.18
C SER A 4 -53.23 -15.19 -27.51
N PHE A 5 -52.69 -13.96 -27.51
CA PHE A 5 -53.09 -12.81 -28.36
C PHE A 5 -51.87 -11.84 -28.41
N PHE A 6 -51.15 -11.61 -29.54
CA PHE A 6 -51.45 -10.75 -30.73
C PHE A 6 -51.84 -9.29 -30.35
N ARG A 7 -51.41 -8.18 -30.98
CA ARG A 7 -50.58 -7.77 -32.15
C ARG A 7 -50.39 -6.23 -32.01
N SER A 8 -49.22 -5.63 -32.24
CA SER A 8 -48.77 -4.89 -33.46
C SER A 8 -49.75 -3.94 -34.16
N SER A 9 -49.40 -2.64 -34.23
CA SER A 9 -49.56 -1.79 -35.43
C SER A 9 -48.84 -0.43 -35.30
N ALA A 10 -48.20 -0.03 -36.41
CA ALA A 10 -47.49 1.23 -36.64
C ALA A 10 -48.43 2.31 -37.20
N LEU A 11 -48.05 3.60 -37.13
CA LEU A 11 -48.16 4.55 -38.27
C LEU A 11 -47.48 5.91 -37.98
N ALA A 12 -47.05 6.54 -39.07
CA ALA A 12 -46.17 7.70 -39.20
C ALA A 12 -46.85 9.08 -39.06
N GLY A 13 -46.04 10.15 -38.92
CA GLY A 13 -46.46 11.54 -39.15
C GLY A 13 -45.31 12.54 -38.97
N LEU A 14 -44.96 13.25 -40.05
CA LEU A 14 -44.01 14.38 -40.11
C LEU A 14 -44.57 15.67 -39.47
N VAL A 15 -43.68 16.61 -39.09
CA VAL A 15 -43.62 18.05 -39.48
C VAL A 15 -42.74 18.86 -38.50
N THR A 16 -41.74 19.57 -39.04
CA THR A 16 -40.81 20.59 -38.46
C THR A 16 -41.41 22.02 -38.50
N PRO A 17 -40.72 23.15 -38.17
CA PRO A 17 -39.67 23.50 -37.18
C PRO A 17 -39.95 24.86 -36.44
N ALA A 18 -39.09 25.30 -35.51
CA ALA A 18 -38.93 26.73 -35.13
C ALA A 18 -37.53 26.94 -34.48
N LEU A 19 -36.60 27.61 -35.18
CA LEU A 19 -36.19 29.03 -35.03
C LEU A 19 -35.06 29.26 -34.02
N ALA A 20 -33.83 29.38 -34.55
CA ALA A 20 -32.72 30.08 -33.91
C ALA A 20 -32.08 31.02 -34.95
N SER A 21 -32.37 32.32 -34.82
CA SER A 21 -31.72 33.44 -35.51
C SER A 21 -30.29 33.58 -34.97
N CYS A 22 -29.24 33.60 -35.82
CA CYS A 22 -28.61 34.79 -36.44
C CYS A 22 -28.02 35.78 -35.41
N LEU A 23 -26.85 36.41 -35.57
CA LEU A 23 -25.93 36.52 -36.70
C LEU A 23 -24.60 37.16 -36.21
N LEU A 24 -23.51 36.67 -36.80
CA LEU A 24 -22.19 37.22 -37.16
C LEU A 24 -21.75 38.65 -36.71
N LEU A 25 -20.51 38.66 -36.20
CA LEU A 25 -19.31 39.40 -36.65
C LEU A 25 -19.48 40.74 -37.41
N SER A 26 -18.82 41.81 -36.96
CA SER A 26 -17.58 42.34 -37.58
C SER A 26 -17.09 43.68 -37.01
N SER A 27 -15.76 43.74 -36.88
CA SER A 27 -14.78 44.85 -36.84
C SER A 27 -15.18 46.26 -37.36
N CYS A 28 -14.71 47.33 -36.67
CA CYS A 28 -13.67 48.27 -37.15
C CYS A 28 -13.41 49.45 -36.18
N ASP A 29 -12.16 49.95 -36.25
CA ASP A 29 -11.51 51.06 -35.53
C ASP A 29 -12.21 52.44 -35.49
N SER A 30 -12.01 53.21 -34.40
CA SER A 30 -11.17 54.44 -34.39
C SER A 30 -11.33 55.34 -33.14
N LYS A 31 -10.17 55.76 -32.60
CA LYS A 31 -9.80 56.93 -31.76
C LYS A 31 -10.90 57.77 -31.05
N SER A 32 -10.78 57.98 -29.73
CA SER A 32 -10.04 59.14 -29.14
C SER A 32 -10.29 59.36 -27.63
N LYS A 33 -9.27 59.97 -27.02
CA LYS A 33 -9.22 60.81 -25.81
C LYS A 33 -9.19 60.16 -24.41
N ALA A 34 -8.09 60.53 -23.76
CA ALA A 34 -7.67 60.30 -22.39
C ALA A 34 -8.68 60.75 -21.32
N THR A 35 -8.71 59.98 -20.25
CA THR A 35 -8.96 60.46 -18.89
C THR A 35 -8.08 59.66 -17.92
N GLU A 36 -7.58 60.37 -16.93
CA GLU A 36 -6.51 60.02 -16.00
C GLU A 36 -6.76 58.68 -15.28
N ALA A 37 -5.77 57.79 -15.35
CA ALA A 37 -5.74 56.56 -14.56
C ALA A 37 -5.00 56.82 -13.25
N ASP A 38 -5.75 56.69 -12.17
CA ASP A 38 -5.30 56.71 -10.79
C ASP A 38 -4.26 55.61 -10.54
N THR A 39 -3.18 55.96 -9.85
CA THR A 39 -2.03 55.08 -9.64
C THR A 39 -2.33 54.13 -8.49
N GLN A 40 -2.93 52.98 -8.76
CA GLN A 40 -2.90 51.85 -7.82
C GLN A 40 -1.76 50.90 -8.21
N ALA A 41 -0.68 50.98 -7.43
CA ALA A 41 0.35 49.96 -7.40
C ALA A 41 -0.29 48.61 -7.11
N MET A 42 -0.30 47.73 -8.10
CA MET A 42 -0.49 46.30 -7.87
C MET A 42 0.72 45.84 -7.05
N THR A 43 0.53 45.71 -5.74
CA THR A 43 1.37 44.85 -4.91
C THR A 43 1.27 43.45 -5.51
N ALA A 44 2.35 43.02 -6.18
CA ALA A 44 2.54 41.63 -6.52
C ALA A 44 2.42 40.84 -5.22
N ASP A 45 1.36 40.07 -5.10
CA ASP A 45 1.19 39.12 -4.00
C ASP A 45 2.25 38.04 -4.22
N SER A 46 3.43 38.28 -3.63
CA SER A 46 4.47 37.29 -3.56
C SER A 46 3.91 36.15 -2.74
N THR A 47 3.45 35.10 -3.41
CA THR A 47 3.24 33.79 -2.80
C THR A 47 4.60 33.35 -2.26
N THR A 48 4.85 33.71 -1.01
CA THR A 48 5.90 33.10 -0.19
C THR A 48 5.55 31.63 -0.12
N THR A 49 6.16 30.84 -1.00
CA THR A 49 6.31 29.41 -0.77
C THR A 49 7.11 29.31 0.52
N SER A 50 6.42 29.01 1.63
CA SER A 50 7.13 28.62 2.84
C SER A 50 8.03 27.45 2.45
N ALA A 51 9.34 27.62 2.63
CA ALA A 51 10.27 26.54 2.39
C ALA A 51 9.84 25.35 3.27
N ALA A 52 9.78 24.15 2.69
CA ALA A 52 9.53 22.94 3.45
C ALA A 52 10.48 22.89 4.64
N GLY A 53 9.92 22.76 5.83
CA GLY A 53 10.65 22.62 7.08
C GLY A 53 11.32 21.25 7.18
N GLU A 54 12.29 21.15 8.09
CA GLU A 54 12.98 19.91 8.39
C GLU A 54 12.19 19.11 9.44
N VAL A 55 11.95 17.82 9.18
CA VAL A 55 11.38 16.90 10.16
C VAL A 55 12.44 16.63 11.23
N LYS A 56 12.17 17.04 12.46
CA LYS A 56 13.14 16.93 13.57
C LYS A 56 12.48 16.41 14.84
N PRO A 57 13.18 15.57 15.61
CA PRO A 57 12.69 15.16 16.91
C PRO A 57 12.71 16.36 17.88
N SER A 58 11.77 16.33 18.81
CA SER A 58 11.58 17.32 19.87
C SER A 58 12.11 16.85 21.23
N GLY A 59 12.23 15.53 21.43
CA GLY A 59 12.56 14.92 22.71
C GLY A 59 13.81 14.03 22.68
N PRO A 60 14.14 13.41 23.82
CA PRO A 60 15.16 12.37 23.88
C PRO A 60 14.69 11.10 23.18
N LYS A 61 15.64 10.31 22.66
CA LYS A 61 15.33 8.98 22.12
C LYS A 61 14.72 8.07 23.19
N PRO A 62 13.75 7.21 22.84
CA PRO A 62 13.24 6.20 23.75
C PRO A 62 14.35 5.20 24.11
N ALA A 63 14.29 4.64 25.33
CA ALA A 63 15.29 3.69 25.83
C ALA A 63 15.42 2.43 24.96
N TRP A 64 14.32 1.97 24.35
CA TRP A 64 14.33 0.83 23.42
C TRP A 64 14.95 1.17 22.06
N GLY A 65 15.13 2.45 21.72
CA GLY A 65 15.54 2.95 20.41
C GLY A 65 16.70 3.95 20.42
N PRO A 66 17.85 3.65 21.05
CA PRO A 66 18.95 4.60 21.21
C PRO A 66 19.60 5.03 19.89
N ASN A 67 19.43 4.25 18.81
CA ASN A 67 19.97 4.54 17.48
C ASN A 67 18.90 4.90 16.44
N LEU A 68 17.67 5.27 16.86
CA LEU A 68 16.66 5.75 15.92
C LEU A 68 17.20 6.91 15.08
N LYS A 69 16.92 6.88 13.77
CA LYS A 69 17.21 8.01 12.88
C LYS A 69 16.36 9.21 13.29
N PRO A 70 16.86 10.45 13.17
CA PRO A 70 16.16 11.64 13.69
C PRO A 70 14.72 11.77 13.19
N GLU A 71 14.49 11.57 11.90
CA GLU A 71 13.17 11.70 11.28
C GLU A 71 12.24 10.56 11.70
N MET A 72 12.77 9.34 11.82
CA MET A 72 12.01 8.22 12.37
C MET A 72 11.65 8.47 13.85
N GLN A 73 12.57 9.05 14.63
CA GLN A 73 12.32 9.44 16.01
C GLN A 73 11.19 10.48 16.08
N ALA A 74 11.19 11.49 15.20
CA ALA A 74 10.12 12.50 15.15
C ALA A 74 8.74 11.86 14.88
N VAL A 75 8.67 10.90 13.95
CA VAL A 75 7.42 10.15 13.69
C VAL A 75 7.00 9.31 14.90
N ILE A 76 7.94 8.72 15.64
CA ILE A 76 7.62 7.95 16.85
C ILE A 76 7.14 8.85 17.99
N GLU A 77 7.78 10.00 18.20
CA GLU A 77 7.32 11.00 19.17
C GLU A 77 5.90 11.48 18.85
N GLU A 78 5.64 11.74 17.56
CA GLU A 78 4.30 12.08 17.09
C GLU A 78 3.29 10.95 17.35
N PHE A 79 3.66 9.70 17.03
CA PHE A 79 2.79 8.55 17.28
C PHE A 79 2.50 8.36 18.78
N MET A 80 3.47 8.62 19.65
CA MET A 80 3.28 8.61 21.10
C MET A 80 2.37 9.74 21.57
N SER A 81 2.36 10.89 20.89
CA SER A 81 1.50 12.03 21.18
C SER A 81 0.00 11.69 21.13
N PHE A 82 -0.37 10.70 20.29
CA PHE A 82 -1.74 10.21 20.16
C PHE A 82 -2.23 9.41 21.38
N LYS A 83 -1.33 9.01 22.29
CA LYS A 83 -1.67 8.28 23.52
C LYS A 83 -2.51 7.03 23.25
N ASN A 84 -2.18 6.33 22.17
CA ASN A 84 -2.78 5.05 21.82
C ASN A 84 -2.63 4.06 22.97
N LYS A 85 -3.68 3.26 23.21
CA LYS A 85 -3.61 2.16 24.16
C LYS A 85 -2.84 0.98 23.56
N PRO A 86 -2.12 0.20 24.38
CA PRO A 86 -1.49 -1.04 23.94
C PRO A 86 -2.51 -1.99 23.31
N LEU A 87 -2.16 -2.63 22.18
CA LEU A 87 -3.06 -3.56 21.48
C LEU A 87 -3.62 -4.68 22.38
N PRO A 88 -2.84 -5.31 23.30
CA PRO A 88 -3.38 -6.33 24.20
C PRO A 88 -4.57 -5.90 25.07
N GLU A 89 -4.77 -4.60 25.27
CA GLU A 89 -5.88 -4.05 26.08
C GLU A 89 -7.14 -3.75 25.25
N LEU A 90 -7.11 -4.01 23.94
CA LEU A 90 -8.14 -3.58 23.00
C LEU A 90 -8.87 -4.76 22.37
N THR A 91 -10.16 -4.57 22.10
CA THR A 91 -10.87 -5.34 21.08
C THR A 91 -10.43 -4.90 19.69
N ALA A 92 -10.60 -5.76 18.67
CA ALA A 92 -10.28 -5.40 17.27
C ALA A 92 -11.03 -4.15 16.79
N VAL A 93 -12.28 -3.97 17.20
CA VAL A 93 -13.09 -2.79 16.86
C VAL A 93 -12.49 -1.50 17.45
N GLN A 94 -11.96 -1.55 18.68
CA GLN A 94 -11.28 -0.40 19.29
C GLN A 94 -9.92 -0.15 18.63
N ALA A 95 -9.13 -1.19 18.40
CA ALA A 95 -7.82 -1.08 17.76
C ALA A 95 -7.89 -0.43 16.36
N ARG A 96 -8.92 -0.78 15.56
CA ARG A 96 -9.16 -0.20 14.22
C ARG A 96 -9.48 1.30 14.22
N LYS A 97 -9.80 1.89 15.38
CA LYS A 97 -10.10 3.33 15.51
C LYS A 97 -8.92 4.16 16.01
N GLN A 98 -7.83 3.51 16.43
CA GLN A 98 -6.64 4.23 16.89
C GLN A 98 -5.91 4.86 15.71
N PRO A 99 -5.39 6.09 15.85
CA PRO A 99 -4.44 6.66 14.92
C PRO A 99 -3.28 5.70 14.63
N SER A 100 -2.83 5.68 13.39
CA SER A 100 -1.78 4.82 12.87
C SER A 100 -0.43 5.55 12.77
N PRO A 101 0.68 4.82 12.54
CA PRO A 101 1.95 5.45 12.20
C PRO A 101 1.91 6.28 10.92
N ALA A 102 1.03 5.94 9.97
CA ALA A 102 0.80 6.75 8.78
C ALA A 102 0.19 8.13 9.14
N ASP A 103 -0.70 8.18 10.13
CA ASP A 103 -1.26 9.44 10.64
C ASP A 103 -0.18 10.30 11.32
N ALA A 104 0.76 9.67 12.03
CA ALA A 104 1.90 10.36 12.62
C ALA A 104 2.81 10.95 11.53
N ALA A 105 3.13 10.19 10.48
CA ALA A 105 3.89 10.69 9.35
C ALA A 105 3.19 11.85 8.63
N MET A 106 1.87 11.77 8.44
CA MET A 106 1.07 12.86 7.86
C MET A 106 1.08 14.11 8.73
N LYS A 107 0.98 13.96 10.06
CA LYS A 107 1.08 15.11 10.98
C LYS A 107 2.46 15.75 10.95
N GLN A 108 3.53 14.95 10.87
CA GLN A 108 4.89 15.47 10.68
C GLN A 108 5.06 16.22 9.35
N MET A 109 4.43 15.75 8.27
CA MET A 109 4.39 16.52 7.01
C MET A 109 3.69 17.87 7.19
N GLN A 110 2.56 17.91 7.89
CA GLN A 110 1.82 19.14 8.15
C GLN A 110 2.63 20.14 8.98
N GLU A 111 3.21 19.68 10.08
CA GLU A 111 4.04 20.53 10.96
C GLU A 111 5.28 21.06 10.26
N SER A 112 5.84 20.27 9.34
CA SER A 112 7.02 20.64 8.55
C SER A 112 6.65 21.34 7.24
N ASN A 113 5.38 21.70 6.99
CA ASN A 113 4.93 22.32 5.73
C ASN A 113 5.36 21.53 4.46
N ILE A 114 5.44 20.19 4.55
CA ILE A 114 5.77 19.31 3.44
C ILE A 114 4.48 19.00 2.67
N THR A 115 4.36 19.59 1.48
CA THR A 115 3.24 19.31 0.58
C THR A 115 3.54 18.07 -0.29
N PRO A 116 2.66 17.04 -0.31
CA PRO A 116 2.86 15.92 -1.23
C PRO A 116 2.74 16.39 -2.69
N PRO A 117 3.57 15.86 -3.61
CA PRO A 117 3.44 16.18 -5.02
C PRO A 117 2.10 15.67 -5.58
N PRO A 118 1.60 16.27 -6.68
CA PRO A 118 0.40 15.77 -7.35
C PRO A 118 0.56 14.31 -7.77
N MET A 119 -0.48 13.50 -7.56
CA MET A 119 -0.46 12.08 -7.92
C MET A 119 -0.25 11.88 -9.43
N GLN A 120 0.67 10.99 -9.78
CA GLN A 120 1.01 10.61 -11.17
C GLN A 120 0.26 9.35 -11.64
N VAL A 121 -0.74 8.93 -10.85
CA VAL A 121 -1.59 7.77 -11.09
C VAL A 121 -3.06 8.16 -10.94
N ASP A 122 -3.94 7.51 -11.70
CA ASP A 122 -5.38 7.52 -11.47
C ASP A 122 -5.76 6.41 -10.50
N THR A 123 -6.80 6.63 -9.69
CA THR A 123 -7.31 5.62 -8.76
C THR A 123 -8.74 5.21 -9.08
N ALA A 124 -9.03 3.91 -9.03
CA ALA A 124 -10.38 3.38 -9.16
C ALA A 124 -10.67 2.28 -8.14
N SER A 125 -11.84 2.34 -7.51
CA SER A 125 -12.33 1.26 -6.64
C SER A 125 -12.87 0.10 -7.48
N ARG A 126 -12.57 -1.13 -7.10
CA ARG A 126 -12.99 -2.34 -7.79
C ARG A 126 -13.39 -3.43 -6.80
N THR A 127 -14.54 -4.05 -7.02
CA THR A 127 -14.85 -5.36 -6.39
C THR A 127 -14.18 -6.44 -7.22
N LEU A 128 -13.30 -7.23 -6.60
CA LEU A 128 -12.57 -8.29 -7.31
C LEU A 128 -13.44 -9.55 -7.41
N MET A 129 -14.10 -9.89 -6.31
CA MET A 129 -15.02 -11.01 -6.15
C MET A 129 -15.91 -10.78 -4.91
N PRO A 130 -16.91 -11.62 -4.61
CA PRO A 130 -17.67 -11.50 -3.38
C PRO A 130 -16.76 -11.49 -2.15
N GLY A 131 -16.71 -10.37 -1.42
CA GLY A 131 -15.79 -10.12 -0.32
C GLY A 131 -14.66 -9.15 -0.69
N PRO A 132 -13.53 -9.62 -1.26
CA PRO A 132 -12.37 -8.78 -1.59
C PRO A 132 -12.66 -7.61 -2.52
N LYS A 133 -12.21 -6.42 -2.12
CA LYS A 133 -12.19 -5.21 -2.93
C LYS A 133 -10.75 -4.78 -3.18
N ALA A 134 -10.55 -3.82 -4.08
CA ALA A 134 -9.26 -3.19 -4.28
C ALA A 134 -9.39 -1.73 -4.70
N ARG A 135 -8.34 -0.96 -4.44
CA ARG A 135 -8.06 0.30 -5.15
C ARG A 135 -7.00 0.01 -6.19
N ILE A 136 -7.31 0.33 -7.44
CA ILE A 136 -6.41 0.18 -8.58
C ILE A 136 -5.73 1.51 -8.82
N TYR A 137 -4.41 1.55 -8.78
CA TYR A 137 -3.58 2.70 -9.15
C TYR A 137 -3.06 2.46 -10.57
N THR A 138 -3.38 3.35 -11.51
CA THR A 138 -3.00 3.24 -12.92
C THR A 138 -2.09 4.40 -13.31
N PRO A 139 -0.89 4.18 -13.85
CA PRO A 139 -0.02 5.26 -14.33
C PRO A 139 -0.72 6.19 -15.32
N LYS A 140 -0.60 7.51 -15.12
CA LYS A 140 -1.11 8.52 -16.06
C LYS A 140 -0.26 8.63 -17.34
N ALA A 141 1.03 8.31 -17.22
CA ALA A 141 1.99 8.34 -18.32
C ALA A 141 2.56 6.95 -18.60
N GLY A 142 3.01 6.75 -19.84
CA GLY A 142 3.55 5.48 -20.35
C GLY A 142 2.66 4.83 -21.40
N THR A 143 3.05 3.64 -21.85
CA THR A 143 2.35 2.89 -22.90
C THR A 143 1.90 1.54 -22.37
N ALA A 144 0.59 1.31 -22.44
CA ALA A 144 -0.02 0.03 -22.07
C ALA A 144 0.36 -1.10 -23.07
N PRO A 145 0.33 -2.38 -22.66
CA PRO A 145 -0.05 -2.83 -21.32
C PRO A 145 1.05 -2.57 -20.29
N TYR A 146 0.67 -2.23 -19.06
CA TYR A 146 1.58 -1.98 -17.94
C TYR A 146 1.92 -3.27 -17.18
N PRO A 147 3.09 -3.39 -16.55
CA PRO A 147 3.27 -4.39 -15.50
C PRO A 147 2.21 -4.26 -14.39
N VAL A 148 1.95 -5.33 -13.66
CA VAL A 148 0.98 -5.35 -12.56
C VAL A 148 1.68 -5.76 -11.26
N ILE A 149 1.38 -5.06 -10.18
CA ILE A 149 1.77 -5.43 -8.82
C ILE A 149 0.49 -5.66 -8.02
N VAL A 150 0.29 -6.87 -7.51
CA VAL A 150 -0.79 -7.14 -6.55
C VAL A 150 -0.22 -6.87 -5.16
N TYR A 151 -0.77 -5.84 -4.50
CA TYR A 151 -0.25 -5.31 -3.25
C TYR A 151 -1.19 -5.61 -2.09
N TYR A 152 -0.63 -6.13 -0.99
CA TYR A 152 -1.36 -6.49 0.22
C TYR A 152 -0.90 -5.61 1.38
N HIS A 153 -1.85 -4.90 1.98
CA HIS A 153 -1.59 -4.03 3.13
C HIS A 153 -1.25 -4.84 4.40
N GLY A 154 -0.54 -4.22 5.35
CA GLY A 154 -0.21 -4.82 6.65
C GLY A 154 -1.35 -4.74 7.67
N GLY A 155 -1.03 -4.60 8.96
CA GLY A 155 -2.02 -4.54 10.04
C GLY A 155 -2.39 -5.89 10.67
N GLY A 156 -1.47 -6.87 10.64
CA GLY A 156 -1.60 -8.12 11.39
C GLY A 156 -2.87 -8.92 11.09
N TRP A 157 -3.42 -8.78 9.88
CA TRP A 157 -4.71 -9.33 9.42
C TRP A 157 -5.95 -8.86 10.21
N VAL A 158 -5.84 -7.85 11.06
CA VAL A 158 -6.89 -7.44 12.00
C VAL A 158 -7.22 -5.95 11.89
N ILE A 159 -6.21 -5.09 11.71
CA ILE A 159 -6.36 -3.63 11.60
C ILE A 159 -5.98 -3.12 10.21
N ALA A 160 -6.02 -1.80 10.04
CA ALA A 160 -5.68 -1.07 8.82
C ALA A 160 -6.56 -1.40 7.60
N THR A 161 -6.45 -0.54 6.60
CA THR A 161 -7.14 -0.67 5.32
C THR A 161 -6.20 -0.25 4.18
N ILE A 162 -6.69 -0.35 2.95
CA ILE A 162 -6.07 0.27 1.77
C ILE A 162 -5.82 1.78 1.89
N ASP A 163 -6.48 2.48 2.82
CA ASP A 163 -6.23 3.91 3.08
C ASP A 163 -4.99 4.10 3.93
N THR A 164 -4.80 3.28 4.98
CA THR A 164 -3.61 3.32 5.84
C THR A 164 -2.32 3.13 5.04
N TYR A 165 -2.35 2.26 4.02
CA TYR A 165 -1.19 1.94 3.17
C TYR A 165 -1.23 2.62 1.79
N HIS A 166 -2.02 3.70 1.66
CA HIS A 166 -2.15 4.43 0.40
C HIS A 166 -0.80 4.92 -0.13
N ALA A 167 0.03 5.50 0.74
CA ALA A 167 1.33 6.07 0.36
C ALA A 167 2.26 5.03 -0.30
N SER A 168 2.32 3.81 0.24
CA SER A 168 3.14 2.73 -0.32
C SER A 168 2.61 2.25 -1.67
N ALA A 169 1.30 2.02 -1.78
CA ALA A 169 0.70 1.56 -3.02
C ALA A 169 0.83 2.60 -4.15
N GLN A 170 0.62 3.88 -3.82
CA GLN A 170 0.86 4.99 -4.74
C GLN A 170 2.33 5.06 -5.15
N ALA A 171 3.26 5.07 -4.19
CA ALA A 171 4.69 5.18 -4.47
C ALA A 171 5.18 4.05 -5.39
N LEU A 172 4.74 2.81 -5.15
CA LEU A 172 5.07 1.69 -6.03
C LEU A 172 4.52 1.90 -7.44
N ALA A 173 3.25 2.33 -7.59
CA ALA A 173 2.66 2.55 -8.91
C ALA A 173 3.40 3.64 -9.70
N GLU A 174 3.64 4.78 -9.05
CA GLU A 174 4.30 5.94 -9.66
C GLU A 174 5.76 5.65 -10.02
N GLN A 175 6.52 5.04 -9.11
CA GLN A 175 7.95 4.84 -9.29
C GLN A 175 8.28 3.64 -10.18
N THR A 176 7.43 2.61 -10.22
CA THR A 176 7.64 1.45 -11.11
C THR A 176 7.03 1.67 -12.50
N GLY A 177 6.04 2.54 -12.65
CA GLY A 177 5.23 2.63 -13.87
C GLY A 177 4.33 1.41 -14.07
N ALA A 178 3.93 0.75 -12.98
CA ALA A 178 3.07 -0.42 -12.97
C ALA A 178 1.66 -0.07 -12.48
N VAL A 179 0.69 -0.86 -12.90
CA VAL A 179 -0.63 -0.89 -12.26
C VAL A 179 -0.50 -1.57 -10.91
N VAL A 180 -0.92 -0.90 -9.83
CA VAL A 180 -0.96 -1.51 -8.49
C VAL A 180 -2.41 -1.86 -8.13
N VAL A 181 -2.66 -3.14 -7.86
CA VAL A 181 -3.93 -3.65 -7.33
C VAL A 181 -3.79 -3.73 -5.81
N SER A 182 -4.17 -2.68 -5.10
CA SER A 182 -4.10 -2.64 -3.62
C SER A 182 -5.32 -3.32 -3.02
N VAL A 183 -5.14 -4.53 -2.48
CA VAL A 183 -6.21 -5.43 -2.07
C VAL A 183 -6.69 -5.13 -0.65
N GLU A 184 -7.99 -4.91 -0.51
CA GLU A 184 -8.72 -4.85 0.75
C GLU A 184 -9.29 -6.25 1.05
N TYR A 185 -8.54 -7.03 1.84
CA TYR A 185 -8.90 -8.39 2.23
C TYR A 185 -9.69 -8.42 3.54
N ARG A 186 -10.46 -9.49 3.76
CA ARG A 186 -11.22 -9.68 5.00
C ARG A 186 -10.29 -9.97 6.17
N LYS A 187 -10.64 -9.43 7.34
CA LYS A 187 -9.81 -9.38 8.53
C LYS A 187 -10.42 -10.17 9.69
N GLY A 188 -9.55 -10.67 10.58
CA GLY A 188 -9.96 -11.24 11.86
C GLY A 188 -10.34 -10.14 12.86
N PRO A 189 -11.08 -10.47 13.94
CA PRO A 189 -11.54 -11.81 14.31
C PRO A 189 -12.81 -12.29 13.60
N GLU A 190 -13.47 -11.44 12.82
CA GLU A 190 -14.70 -11.79 12.08
C GLU A 190 -14.43 -12.83 11.00
N HIS A 191 -13.26 -12.73 10.36
CA HIS A 191 -12.79 -13.65 9.33
C HIS A 191 -11.39 -14.16 9.66
N LYS A 192 -11.34 -15.22 10.46
CA LYS A 192 -10.11 -15.88 10.91
C LYS A 192 -9.37 -16.61 9.78
N PHE A 193 -8.14 -17.03 10.04
CA PHE A 193 -7.37 -17.87 9.14
C PHE A 193 -8.20 -19.07 8.61
N PRO A 194 -8.17 -19.40 7.31
CA PRO A 194 -7.30 -18.85 6.26
C PRO A 194 -7.89 -17.68 5.44
N THR A 195 -8.93 -16.99 5.89
CA THR A 195 -9.70 -16.09 5.00
C THR A 195 -8.85 -15.03 4.29
N ALA A 196 -8.00 -14.27 4.99
CA ALA A 196 -7.12 -13.29 4.33
C ALA A 196 -6.15 -13.92 3.30
N HIS A 197 -5.69 -15.16 3.54
CA HIS A 197 -4.79 -15.87 2.62
C HIS A 197 -5.52 -16.34 1.35
N ASP A 198 -6.76 -16.80 1.51
CA ASP A 198 -7.62 -17.19 0.39
C ASP A 198 -8.01 -15.96 -0.43
N ASP A 199 -8.37 -14.85 0.23
CA ASP A 199 -8.68 -13.56 -0.41
C ASP A 199 -7.48 -13.01 -1.19
N ALA A 200 -6.27 -13.08 -0.62
CA ALA A 200 -5.05 -12.61 -1.27
C ALA A 200 -4.73 -13.42 -2.54
N PHE A 201 -4.86 -14.75 -2.48
CA PHE A 201 -4.64 -15.62 -3.65
C PHE A 201 -5.71 -15.45 -4.71
N ALA A 202 -6.97 -15.32 -4.30
CA ALA A 202 -8.08 -15.08 -5.20
C ALA A 202 -7.94 -13.72 -5.92
N ALA A 203 -7.46 -12.68 -5.23
CA ALA A 203 -7.12 -11.39 -5.83
C ALA A 203 -5.97 -11.50 -6.85
N TYR A 204 -4.97 -12.34 -6.59
CA TYR A 204 -3.89 -12.61 -7.55
C TYR A 204 -4.41 -13.30 -8.82
N GLN A 205 -5.23 -14.34 -8.67
CA GLN A 205 -5.89 -15.00 -9.80
C GLN A 205 -6.78 -14.03 -10.58
N TRP A 206 -7.50 -13.15 -9.88
CA TRP A 206 -8.30 -12.10 -10.50
C TRP A 206 -7.43 -11.16 -11.34
N ALA A 207 -6.28 -10.72 -10.82
CA ALA A 207 -5.38 -9.83 -11.54
C ALA A 207 -4.85 -10.49 -12.82
N LEU A 208 -4.42 -11.76 -12.74
CA LEU A 208 -3.99 -12.53 -13.92
C LEU A 208 -5.10 -12.63 -14.98
N LYS A 209 -6.35 -12.89 -14.56
CA LYS A 209 -7.49 -13.05 -15.48
C LYS A 209 -7.97 -11.73 -16.07
N ASN A 210 -7.86 -10.63 -15.33
CA ASN A 210 -8.47 -9.34 -15.67
C ASN A 210 -7.46 -8.24 -15.99
N ALA A 211 -6.16 -8.55 -16.12
CA ALA A 211 -5.09 -7.58 -16.33
C ALA A 211 -5.42 -6.60 -17.48
N ALA A 212 -5.90 -7.10 -18.63
CA ALA A 212 -6.27 -6.24 -19.76
C ALA A 212 -7.33 -5.18 -19.42
N SER A 213 -8.28 -5.50 -18.53
CA SER A 213 -9.35 -4.56 -18.12
C SER A 213 -8.85 -3.39 -17.29
N ILE A 214 -7.66 -3.52 -16.68
CA ILE A 214 -6.97 -2.49 -15.91
C ILE A 214 -5.73 -1.96 -16.65
N LYS A 215 -5.67 -2.14 -17.99
CA LYS A 215 -4.52 -1.79 -18.84
C LYS A 215 -3.21 -2.51 -18.47
N GLY A 216 -3.29 -3.59 -17.72
CA GLY A 216 -2.16 -4.41 -17.26
C GLY A 216 -1.82 -5.58 -18.17
N ASP A 217 -0.62 -6.12 -18.01
CA ASP A 217 -0.10 -7.30 -18.70
C ASP A 217 -0.06 -8.51 -17.76
N PRO A 218 -0.82 -9.60 -18.05
CA PRO A 218 -0.87 -10.77 -17.17
C PRO A 218 0.43 -11.58 -17.19
N LYS A 219 1.38 -11.29 -18.08
CA LYS A 219 2.70 -11.94 -18.13
C LYS A 219 3.76 -11.23 -17.31
N ARG A 220 3.49 -10.00 -16.85
CA ARG A 220 4.38 -9.16 -16.05
C ARG A 220 3.71 -8.80 -14.75
N VAL A 221 3.48 -9.80 -13.89
CA VAL A 221 2.83 -9.64 -12.59
C VAL A 221 3.78 -9.95 -11.46
N ALA A 222 3.90 -9.05 -10.49
CA ALA A 222 4.59 -9.26 -9.22
C ALA A 222 3.58 -9.23 -8.06
N VAL A 223 4.00 -9.74 -6.90
CA VAL A 223 3.27 -9.60 -5.64
C VAL A 223 4.10 -8.77 -4.67
N ALA A 224 3.44 -7.97 -3.86
CA ALA A 224 4.10 -7.11 -2.89
C ALA A 224 3.25 -6.99 -1.62
N GLY A 225 3.88 -6.76 -0.48
CA GLY A 225 3.15 -6.40 0.71
C GLY A 225 4.03 -6.07 1.90
N GLU A 226 3.40 -5.53 2.92
CA GLU A 226 4.03 -5.07 4.14
C GLU A 226 3.52 -5.85 5.35
N SER A 227 4.39 -6.24 6.28
CA SER A 227 4.00 -6.93 7.53
C SER A 227 3.21 -8.20 7.25
N ALA A 228 1.98 -8.33 7.78
CA ALA A 228 1.01 -9.37 7.40
C ALA A 228 0.82 -9.50 5.88
N GLY A 229 0.79 -8.38 5.16
CA GLY A 229 0.69 -8.33 3.70
C GLY A 229 1.93 -8.88 3.00
N GLY A 230 3.12 -8.70 3.58
CA GLY A 230 4.35 -9.34 3.11
C GLY A 230 4.26 -10.86 3.26
N GLY A 231 3.73 -11.34 4.40
CA GLY A 231 3.43 -12.75 4.60
C GLY A 231 2.43 -13.30 3.56
N LEU A 232 1.36 -12.55 3.29
CA LEU A 232 0.37 -12.89 2.27
C LEU A 232 1.00 -12.98 0.86
N ALA A 233 1.86 -12.03 0.47
CA ALA A 233 2.54 -12.04 -0.83
C ALA A 233 3.39 -13.31 -1.03
N ALA A 234 4.13 -13.73 -0.01
CA ALA A 234 4.90 -14.97 -0.05
C ALA A 234 3.99 -16.20 -0.12
N ALA A 235 2.92 -16.26 0.68
CA ALA A 235 1.95 -17.34 0.66
C ALA A 235 1.21 -17.43 -0.70
N VAL A 236 0.96 -16.32 -1.37
CA VAL A 236 0.40 -16.27 -2.73
C VAL A 236 1.37 -16.93 -3.73
N SER A 237 2.65 -16.61 -3.64
CA SER A 237 3.68 -17.23 -4.49
C SER A 237 3.76 -18.75 -4.29
N MET A 238 3.69 -19.20 -3.03
CA MET A 238 3.63 -20.64 -2.71
C MET A 238 2.38 -21.31 -3.28
N GLN A 239 1.20 -20.70 -3.07
CA GLN A 239 -0.04 -21.23 -3.61
C GLN A 239 -0.06 -21.25 -5.14
N ALA A 240 0.52 -20.26 -5.80
CA ALA A 240 0.63 -20.24 -7.26
C ALA A 240 1.45 -21.42 -7.77
N ARG A 241 2.61 -21.68 -7.16
CA ARG A 241 3.46 -22.84 -7.46
C ARG A 241 2.71 -24.14 -7.25
N ASP A 242 2.12 -24.32 -6.07
CA ASP A 242 1.53 -25.59 -5.64
C ASP A 242 0.25 -25.92 -6.42
N LYS A 243 -0.46 -24.91 -6.93
CA LYS A 243 -1.70 -25.07 -7.71
C LYS A 243 -1.49 -24.95 -9.22
N GLY A 244 -0.26 -24.79 -9.70
CA GLY A 244 0.03 -24.64 -11.14
C GLY A 244 -0.55 -23.36 -11.76
N VAL A 245 -0.75 -22.30 -10.97
CA VAL A 245 -1.09 -20.97 -11.48
C VAL A 245 0.18 -20.27 -11.96
N ALA A 246 0.07 -19.37 -12.94
CA ALA A 246 1.21 -18.57 -13.38
C ALA A 246 1.92 -17.92 -12.18
N MET A 247 3.24 -18.09 -12.11
CA MET A 247 4.05 -17.59 -11.00
C MET A 247 4.24 -16.06 -11.10
N PRO A 248 4.27 -15.34 -9.95
CA PRO A 248 4.74 -13.96 -9.94
C PRO A 248 6.17 -13.89 -10.49
N LYS A 249 6.51 -12.79 -11.17
CA LYS A 249 7.88 -12.52 -11.65
C LYS A 249 8.81 -12.12 -10.53
N HIS A 250 8.26 -11.55 -9.45
CA HIS A 250 8.98 -11.08 -8.28
C HIS A 250 8.06 -11.06 -7.07
N GLN A 251 8.62 -11.17 -5.87
CA GLN A 251 7.92 -10.90 -4.62
C GLN A 251 8.67 -9.86 -3.78
N LEU A 252 8.00 -8.75 -3.44
CA LEU A 252 8.50 -7.73 -2.53
C LEU A 252 7.88 -7.94 -1.14
N LEU A 253 8.72 -8.30 -0.16
CA LEU A 253 8.30 -8.62 1.19
C LEU A 253 8.88 -7.58 2.16
N VAL A 254 8.09 -6.60 2.56
CA VAL A 254 8.54 -5.55 3.49
C VAL A 254 8.18 -5.99 4.91
N TYR A 255 9.21 -6.15 5.74
CA TYR A 255 9.20 -6.67 7.13
C TYR A 255 8.11 -7.73 7.35
N PRO A 256 8.12 -8.84 6.59
CA PRO A 256 7.00 -9.76 6.54
C PRO A 256 6.81 -10.46 7.89
N ILE A 257 5.55 -10.72 8.26
CA ILE A 257 5.29 -11.80 9.23
C ILE A 257 5.63 -13.11 8.51
N ALA A 258 6.68 -13.78 8.98
CA ALA A 258 7.27 -14.96 8.35
C ALA A 258 7.31 -16.20 9.26
N GLY A 259 7.00 -16.04 10.53
CA GLY A 259 7.00 -17.09 11.52
C GLY A 259 5.87 -16.93 12.54
N TYR A 260 5.80 -17.91 13.44
CA TYR A 260 4.87 -17.91 14.57
C TYR A 260 5.60 -18.01 15.92
N ASP A 261 6.94 -18.10 15.91
CA ASP A 261 7.73 -18.16 17.14
C ASP A 261 8.01 -16.77 17.70
N THR A 262 7.25 -16.40 18.73
CA THR A 262 7.40 -15.12 19.44
C THR A 262 8.55 -15.11 20.47
N ASN A 263 9.44 -16.10 20.42
CA ASN A 263 10.62 -16.19 21.30
C ASN A 263 11.96 -15.90 20.61
N THR A 264 11.95 -15.55 19.32
CA THR A 264 13.18 -15.17 18.60
C THR A 264 13.88 -13.95 19.25
N PRO A 265 15.19 -13.75 19.02
CA PRO A 265 15.94 -12.66 19.64
C PRO A 265 15.33 -11.28 19.43
N SER A 266 14.81 -10.99 18.22
CA SER A 266 14.15 -9.71 17.94
C SER A 266 12.83 -9.55 18.70
N TYR A 267 12.04 -10.59 18.90
CA TYR A 267 10.84 -10.52 19.73
C TYR A 267 11.17 -10.22 21.20
N GLN A 268 12.24 -10.81 21.74
CA GLN A 268 12.66 -10.55 23.12
C GLN A 268 13.23 -9.14 23.29
N LYS A 269 13.98 -8.64 22.30
CA LYS A 269 14.51 -7.27 22.30
C LYS A 269 13.42 -6.21 22.14
N ASN A 270 12.34 -6.52 21.40
CA ASN A 270 11.28 -5.57 21.04
C ASN A 270 9.98 -5.83 21.83
N SER A 271 10.05 -5.85 23.16
CA SER A 271 8.89 -5.96 24.05
C SER A 271 8.15 -4.64 24.26
N GLU A 272 8.85 -3.51 24.14
CA GLU A 272 8.33 -2.16 24.40
C GLU A 272 8.39 -1.24 23.16
N THR A 273 8.94 -1.74 22.06
CA THR A 273 9.13 -1.01 20.80
C THR A 273 7.81 -0.52 20.23
N LEU A 274 7.85 0.63 19.57
CA LEU A 274 6.74 1.19 18.80
C LEU A 274 7.08 1.27 17.31
N PRO A 275 6.09 1.17 16.42
CA PRO A 275 4.66 0.98 16.71
C PRO A 275 4.28 -0.49 16.98
N LEU A 276 5.20 -1.43 16.73
CA LEU A 276 4.98 -2.86 16.91
C LEU A 276 5.93 -3.45 17.97
N ASN A 277 5.37 -4.29 18.84
CA ASN A 277 6.11 -5.07 19.83
C ASN A 277 5.58 -6.50 19.92
N LYS A 278 6.27 -7.32 20.72
CA LYS A 278 5.88 -8.71 21.02
C LYS A 278 4.43 -8.85 21.48
N GLY A 279 3.96 -7.98 22.37
CA GLY A 279 2.58 -8.01 22.87
C GLY A 279 1.56 -7.81 21.74
N GLY A 280 1.81 -6.83 20.87
CA GLY A 280 0.99 -6.59 19.67
C GLY A 280 0.91 -7.79 18.74
N MET A 281 2.04 -8.45 18.49
CA MET A 281 2.07 -9.65 17.66
C MET A 281 1.29 -10.83 18.25
N VAL A 282 1.41 -11.09 19.55
CA VAL A 282 0.59 -12.10 20.24
C VAL A 282 -0.90 -11.78 20.10
N TRP A 283 -1.27 -10.50 20.25
CA TRP A 283 -2.64 -10.04 20.07
C TRP A 283 -3.15 -10.26 18.64
N PHE A 284 -2.35 -9.98 17.62
CA PHE A 284 -2.71 -10.25 16.22
C PHE A 284 -2.96 -11.74 15.97
N PHE A 285 -2.06 -12.61 16.44
CA PHE A 285 -2.25 -14.06 16.31
C PHE A 285 -3.53 -14.55 16.99
N ASN A 286 -3.84 -14.07 18.19
CA ASN A 286 -5.06 -14.47 18.91
C ASN A 286 -6.36 -14.04 18.20
N ASN A 287 -6.34 -12.87 17.57
CA ASN A 287 -7.49 -12.37 16.82
C ASN A 287 -7.64 -13.06 15.46
N TYR A 288 -6.54 -13.39 14.79
CA TYR A 288 -6.59 -13.94 13.43
C TYR A 288 -6.64 -15.47 13.36
N LEU A 289 -5.87 -16.19 14.17
CA LEU A 289 -5.83 -17.65 14.13
C LEU A 289 -7.09 -18.26 14.77
N ARG A 290 -7.55 -19.40 14.24
CA ARG A 290 -8.66 -20.15 14.86
C ARG A 290 -8.19 -20.89 16.10
N SER A 291 -6.96 -21.40 16.04
CA SER A 291 -6.25 -22.02 17.15
C SER A 291 -4.73 -21.88 16.96
N PRO A 292 -3.91 -22.08 18.00
CA PRO A 292 -2.44 -22.07 17.87
C PRO A 292 -1.89 -23.08 16.85
N ALA A 293 -2.66 -24.13 16.51
CA ALA A 293 -2.25 -25.10 15.49
C ALA A 293 -2.16 -24.49 14.09
N ASP A 294 -2.96 -23.46 13.78
CA ASP A 294 -2.89 -22.72 12.51
C ASP A 294 -1.51 -22.05 12.33
N GLY A 295 -0.82 -21.71 13.43
CA GLY A 295 0.52 -21.15 13.38
C GLY A 295 1.61 -22.11 12.86
N LYS A 296 1.29 -23.40 12.67
CA LYS A 296 2.16 -24.37 12.00
C LYS A 296 1.90 -24.49 10.49
N ASP A 297 0.79 -23.92 9.99
CA ASP A 297 0.48 -23.93 8.57
C ASP A 297 1.59 -23.20 7.80
N PRO A 298 2.12 -23.75 6.69
CA PRO A 298 3.22 -23.15 5.95
C PRO A 298 2.88 -21.78 5.36
N ARG A 299 1.61 -21.39 5.28
CA ARG A 299 1.18 -20.05 4.86
C ARG A 299 1.33 -18.99 5.96
N ILE A 300 1.36 -19.40 7.24
CA ILE A 300 1.67 -18.54 8.38
C ILE A 300 3.17 -18.63 8.70
N ASN A 301 3.68 -19.85 8.85
CA ASN A 301 5.05 -20.12 9.21
C ASN A 301 5.92 -20.36 7.97
N LEU A 302 6.15 -19.28 7.22
CA LEU A 302 6.93 -19.28 5.97
C LEU A 302 8.34 -19.83 6.19
N VAL A 303 8.95 -19.56 7.34
CA VAL A 303 10.28 -20.10 7.64
C VAL A 303 10.27 -21.64 7.73
N ALA A 304 9.15 -22.29 8.00
CA ALA A 304 9.05 -23.76 8.00
C ALA A 304 8.55 -24.34 6.66
N ALA A 305 8.25 -23.50 5.67
CA ALA A 305 7.64 -23.92 4.42
C ALA A 305 8.65 -24.47 3.40
N ASN A 306 8.12 -25.15 2.38
CA ASN A 306 8.89 -25.43 1.17
C ASN A 306 9.01 -24.16 0.32
N LEU A 307 10.22 -23.61 0.21
CA LEU A 307 10.51 -22.36 -0.48
C LEU A 307 11.17 -22.55 -1.87
N LYS A 308 11.40 -23.80 -2.30
CA LYS A 308 12.03 -24.10 -3.59
C LYS A 308 11.15 -23.64 -4.75
N GLY A 309 11.73 -23.00 -5.75
CA GLY A 309 11.02 -22.57 -6.95
C GLY A 309 10.11 -21.35 -6.74
N LEU A 310 10.24 -20.65 -5.62
CA LEU A 310 9.61 -19.33 -5.43
C LEU A 310 10.32 -18.25 -6.27
N PRO A 311 9.62 -17.15 -6.62
CA PRO A 311 10.20 -16.12 -7.47
C PRO A 311 11.33 -15.36 -6.77
N PRO A 312 12.18 -14.65 -7.53
CA PRO A 312 13.14 -13.70 -6.95
C PRO A 312 12.47 -12.80 -5.92
N THR A 313 13.18 -12.58 -4.81
CA THR A 313 12.61 -11.95 -3.62
C THR A 313 13.42 -10.76 -3.19
N THR A 314 12.76 -9.64 -2.93
CA THR A 314 13.34 -8.53 -2.16
C THR A 314 12.73 -8.56 -0.76
N ILE A 315 13.56 -8.56 0.28
CA ILE A 315 13.13 -8.43 1.67
C ILE A 315 13.68 -7.13 2.23
N ILE A 316 12.79 -6.23 2.64
CA ILE A 316 13.14 -5.01 3.37
C ILE A 316 12.87 -5.28 4.84
N ALA A 317 13.80 -4.99 5.74
CA ALA A 317 13.65 -5.19 7.18
C ALA A 317 13.96 -3.89 7.94
N ALA A 318 13.39 -3.75 9.14
CA ALA A 318 13.67 -2.66 10.07
C ALA A 318 14.43 -3.18 11.30
N GLU A 319 15.29 -2.35 11.89
CA GLU A 319 16.08 -2.72 13.07
C GLU A 319 15.21 -2.87 14.33
N TYR A 320 14.31 -1.91 14.57
CA TYR A 320 13.41 -1.90 15.72
C TYR A 320 12.09 -2.56 15.34
N ASP A 321 12.15 -3.88 15.19
CA ASP A 321 11.03 -4.70 14.75
C ASP A 321 11.08 -6.10 15.39
N PRO A 322 10.03 -6.57 16.08
CA PRO A 322 9.98 -7.95 16.55
C PRO A 322 10.11 -8.98 15.41
N LEU A 323 9.72 -8.64 14.18
CA LEU A 323 9.76 -9.53 13.01
C LEU A 323 11.14 -9.61 12.34
N MET A 324 12.12 -8.81 12.78
CA MET A 324 13.44 -8.72 12.13
C MET A 324 14.12 -10.10 12.00
N SER A 325 14.11 -10.91 13.06
CA SER A 325 14.76 -12.23 13.05
C SER A 325 14.10 -13.17 12.06
N GLU A 326 12.77 -13.22 12.01
CA GLU A 326 12.06 -14.11 11.09
C GLU A 326 12.14 -13.66 9.63
N GLY A 327 12.17 -12.35 9.37
CA GLY A 327 12.48 -11.82 8.05
C GLY A 327 13.88 -12.23 7.56
N LYS A 328 14.90 -12.18 8.42
CA LYS A 328 16.25 -12.65 8.10
C LYS A 328 16.31 -14.17 7.91
N MET A 329 15.66 -14.94 8.79
CA MET A 329 15.56 -16.39 8.64
C MET A 329 14.88 -16.78 7.34
N LEU A 330 13.83 -16.07 6.92
CA LEU A 330 13.16 -16.30 5.65
C LEU A 330 14.10 -16.03 4.47
N ALA A 331 14.86 -14.93 4.51
CA ALA A 331 15.87 -14.61 3.49
C ALA A 331 16.88 -15.75 3.33
N ASP A 332 17.44 -16.22 4.45
CA ASP A 332 18.44 -17.29 4.45
C ASP A 332 17.89 -18.60 3.91
N LYS A 333 16.65 -18.95 4.28
CA LYS A 333 15.99 -20.17 3.80
C LYS A 333 15.59 -20.09 2.32
N LEU A 334 15.19 -18.91 1.83
CA LEU A 334 14.97 -18.68 0.40
C LEU A 334 16.28 -18.85 -0.38
N THR A 335 17.38 -18.27 0.09
CA THR A 335 18.70 -18.43 -0.52
C THR A 335 19.14 -19.90 -0.52
N ALA A 336 18.98 -20.61 0.60
CA ALA A 336 19.29 -22.03 0.70
C ALA A 336 18.42 -22.89 -0.23
N ALA A 337 17.20 -22.45 -0.54
CA ALA A 337 16.29 -23.09 -1.51
C ALA A 337 16.60 -22.73 -2.98
N GLY A 338 17.65 -21.95 -3.25
CA GLY A 338 18.08 -21.55 -4.59
C GLY A 338 17.36 -20.32 -5.15
N VAL A 339 16.62 -19.58 -4.32
CA VAL A 339 15.94 -18.34 -4.74
C VAL A 339 16.93 -17.17 -4.73
N LYS A 340 16.88 -16.33 -5.76
CA LYS A 340 17.63 -15.05 -5.77
C LYS A 340 16.99 -14.10 -4.76
N VAL A 341 17.74 -13.72 -3.72
CA VAL A 341 17.27 -12.86 -2.63
C VAL A 341 18.08 -11.57 -2.56
N ASN A 342 17.39 -10.43 -2.43
CA ASN A 342 17.96 -9.15 -2.02
C ASN A 342 17.39 -8.77 -0.65
N TYR A 343 18.16 -9.00 0.41
CA TYR A 343 17.79 -8.63 1.78
C TYR A 343 18.45 -7.29 2.17
N LYS A 344 17.66 -6.35 2.69
CA LYS A 344 18.14 -5.06 3.20
C LYS A 344 17.54 -4.76 4.56
N LEU A 345 18.40 -4.69 5.57
CA LEU A 345 18.06 -4.14 6.87
C LEU A 345 18.29 -2.63 6.87
N TYR A 346 17.29 -1.87 7.31
CA TYR A 346 17.39 -0.43 7.52
C TYR A 346 17.59 -0.16 9.01
N GLU A 347 18.80 0.29 9.35
CA GLU A 347 19.19 0.63 10.71
C GLU A 347 18.55 1.95 11.15
N GLY A 348 18.15 2.02 12.42
CA GLY A 348 17.52 3.17 13.01
C GLY A 348 16.06 3.40 12.58
N THR A 349 15.44 2.44 11.90
CA THR A 349 14.01 2.46 11.52
C THR A 349 13.17 1.49 12.34
N THR A 350 11.86 1.74 12.40
CA THR A 350 10.88 0.87 13.08
C THR A 350 10.04 0.07 12.08
N HIS A 351 9.28 -0.90 12.57
CA HIS A 351 8.15 -1.46 11.82
C HIS A 351 7.24 -0.32 11.31
N GLU A 352 6.58 -0.51 10.15
CA GLU A 352 5.73 0.48 9.44
C GLU A 352 6.46 1.64 8.73
N PHE A 353 7.80 1.65 8.64
CA PHE A 353 8.50 2.81 8.05
C PHE A 353 8.33 2.97 6.52
N PHE A 354 8.03 1.92 5.77
CA PHE A 354 8.20 1.91 4.30
C PHE A 354 7.34 2.94 3.56
N GLY A 355 6.11 3.19 4.05
CA GLY A 355 5.20 4.19 3.48
C GLY A 355 5.56 5.65 3.80
N MET A 356 6.58 5.90 4.63
CA MET A 356 6.88 7.22 5.20
C MET A 356 7.91 8.03 4.40
N ALA A 357 8.12 7.72 3.11
CA ALA A 357 9.19 8.31 2.28
C ALA A 357 9.17 9.84 2.13
N ALA A 358 8.04 10.49 2.44
CA ALA A 358 7.94 11.94 2.47
C ALA A 358 8.69 12.58 3.66
N VAL A 359 8.85 11.84 4.76
CA VAL A 359 9.44 12.34 6.01
C VAL A 359 10.63 11.52 6.50
N VAL A 360 10.72 10.23 6.19
CA VAL A 360 11.83 9.35 6.59
C VAL A 360 12.72 9.02 5.38
N PRO A 361 13.99 9.49 5.35
CA PRO A 361 14.91 9.22 4.24
C PRO A 361 15.16 7.73 3.97
N GLU A 362 15.25 6.91 5.01
CA GLU A 362 15.45 5.47 4.92
C GLU A 362 14.26 4.78 4.21
N ALA A 363 13.03 5.28 4.41
CA ALA A 363 11.85 4.79 3.69
C ALA A 363 11.96 5.06 2.19
N LYS A 364 12.43 6.27 1.80
CA LYS A 364 12.69 6.60 0.40
C LYS A 364 13.77 5.70 -0.22
N GLN A 365 14.83 5.41 0.54
CA GLN A 365 15.88 4.48 0.10
C GLN A 365 15.36 3.05 -0.05
N ALA A 366 14.53 2.57 0.89
CA ALA A 366 13.87 1.27 0.83
C ALA A 366 12.95 1.13 -0.38
N GLN A 367 12.14 2.14 -0.65
CA GLN A 367 11.33 2.20 -1.87
C GLN A 367 12.19 2.18 -3.12
N GLY A 368 13.32 2.91 -3.15
CA GLY A 368 14.25 2.89 -4.27
C GLY A 368 14.80 1.50 -4.61
N VAL A 369 15.20 0.72 -3.58
CA VAL A 369 15.65 -0.68 -3.77
C VAL A 369 14.50 -1.55 -4.29
N ALA A 370 13.33 -1.46 -3.67
CA ALA A 370 12.15 -2.22 -4.06
C ALA A 370 11.74 -1.94 -5.52
N VAL A 371 11.71 -0.67 -5.91
CA VAL A 371 11.37 -0.22 -7.26
C VAL A 371 12.39 -0.71 -8.29
N ALA A 372 13.69 -0.66 -7.98
CA ALA A 372 14.73 -1.12 -8.88
C ALA A 372 14.59 -2.63 -9.16
N ASP A 373 14.38 -3.45 -8.13
CA ASP A 373 14.22 -4.89 -8.27
C ASP A 373 12.92 -5.24 -9.02
N LEU A 374 11.80 -4.58 -8.68
CA LEU A 374 10.52 -4.76 -9.37
C LEU A 374 10.62 -4.41 -10.86
N LYS A 375 11.21 -3.24 -11.19
CA LYS A 375 11.45 -2.85 -12.59
C LYS A 375 12.36 -3.82 -13.31
N GLY A 376 13.38 -4.37 -12.64
CA GLY A 376 14.28 -5.37 -13.20
C GLY A 376 13.56 -6.67 -13.58
N ALA A 377 12.66 -7.13 -12.71
CA ALA A 377 11.92 -8.38 -12.89
C ALA A 377 10.71 -8.28 -13.83
N LEU A 378 10.16 -7.08 -13.99
CA LEU A 378 8.94 -6.79 -14.77
C LEU A 378 9.22 -6.21 -16.16
N LYS A 379 10.44 -6.35 -16.69
CA LYS A 379 10.78 -5.91 -18.05
C LYS A 379 10.03 -6.70 -19.12
#